data_AF-A0A8S7QWF7-F1
#
_entry.id   AF-A0A8S7QWF7-F1
#
_cell.length_a   1.000
_cell.length_b   1.000
_cell.length_c   1.000
_cell.angle_alpha   90.00
_cell.angle_beta   90.00
_cell.angle_gamma   90.00
#
_symmetry.space_group_name_H-M   'P 1'
#
loop_
_entity.id
_entity.type
_entity.pdbx_description
1 polymer ?
#
loop_
_entity_poly.entity_id
_entity_poly.type
_entity_poly.pdbx_seq_one_letter_code
_entity_poly.pdbx_strand_id
1 'polypeptide(L)'
;MNKALLPLLLCCFIFPASGKDAGWQWYNEKINPKEKENKPVPAAPRQEPDIMQKLTALQTATKRALYEAILYPGVDNFVKYFRLQNYWTQQAGLFTMSAKKAMLAHPELDYNLQYSHYNGTVRNQLAADQAQQRQAIAKLAEHYGIMFFYRGQDPIDGQLAQVINGFRDT
;
A
#
# COMPACT_ATOMS: atom_id res chain seq x y z
N MET A 1 31.57 -14.42 -71.24
CA MET A 1 30.23 -14.77 -71.77
C MET A 1 29.43 -15.31 -70.59
N ASN A 2 28.35 -14.77 -70.03
CA ASN A 2 27.41 -13.66 -70.26
C ASN A 2 27.00 -13.17 -68.85
N LYS A 3 27.28 -11.92 -68.45
CA LYS A 3 26.38 -10.75 -68.36
C LYS A 3 24.97 -10.97 -67.77
N ALA A 4 24.64 -10.02 -66.88
CA ALA A 4 23.32 -9.55 -66.41
C ALA A 4 22.75 -10.28 -65.17
N LEU A 5 22.17 -9.64 -64.15
CA LEU A 5 21.67 -8.27 -63.96
C LEU A 5 21.41 -8.10 -62.44
N LEU A 6 21.94 -7.06 -61.79
CA LEU A 6 21.47 -6.54 -60.49
C LEU A 6 20.38 -5.51 -60.81
N PRO A 7 19.26 -5.38 -60.07
CA PRO A 7 19.30 -4.40 -58.98
C PRO A 7 18.27 -4.55 -57.82
N LEU A 8 18.60 -3.86 -56.73
CA LEU A 8 17.74 -3.02 -55.87
C LEU A 8 16.64 -3.60 -54.95
N LEU A 9 16.83 -3.25 -53.67
CA LEU A 9 15.91 -2.47 -52.80
C LEU A 9 15.05 -3.22 -51.77
N LEU A 10 15.52 -3.12 -50.52
CA LEU A 10 14.79 -2.70 -49.31
C LEU A 10 13.49 -3.43 -48.95
N CYS A 11 13.52 -4.14 -47.82
CA CYS A 11 12.74 -3.75 -46.64
C CYS A 11 13.04 -4.70 -45.48
N CYS A 12 13.40 -4.11 -44.33
CA CYS A 12 13.39 -4.79 -43.05
C CYS A 12 12.00 -5.34 -42.76
N PHE A 13 11.78 -6.63 -42.99
CA PHE A 13 10.73 -7.36 -42.30
C PHE A 13 11.34 -7.96 -41.05
N ILE A 14 11.15 -7.26 -39.93
CA ILE A 14 11.21 -7.85 -38.60
C ILE A 14 10.08 -8.89 -38.58
N PHE A 15 10.37 -10.10 -39.02
CA PHE A 15 9.54 -11.24 -38.69
C PHE A 15 9.66 -11.44 -37.18
N PRO A 16 8.56 -11.47 -36.41
CA PRO A 16 8.61 -12.10 -35.12
C PRO A 16 8.79 -13.59 -35.43
N ALA A 17 10.04 -14.03 -35.46
CA ALA A 17 10.36 -15.44 -35.37
C ALA A 17 9.80 -15.89 -34.03
N SER A 18 8.62 -16.49 -34.07
CA SER A 18 8.04 -17.22 -32.96
C SER A 18 8.99 -18.39 -32.70
N GLY A 19 9.98 -18.14 -31.85
CA GLY A 19 10.93 -19.13 -31.39
C GLY A 19 10.16 -20.20 -30.62
N LYS A 20 10.40 -21.46 -30.97
CA LYS A 20 9.82 -22.65 -30.34
C LYS A 20 10.30 -22.88 -28.90
N ASP A 21 11.18 -22.02 -28.38
CA ASP A 21 11.77 -22.17 -27.05
C ASP A 21 11.14 -21.19 -26.08
N ALA A 22 10.07 -21.63 -25.43
CA ALA A 22 9.48 -20.90 -24.33
C ALA A 22 10.42 -21.04 -23.10
N GLY A 23 11.02 -19.94 -22.66
CA GLY A 23 11.83 -19.90 -21.43
C GLY A 23 11.03 -20.26 -20.16
N TRP A 24 11.72 -20.36 -19.01
CA TRP A 24 11.23 -20.90 -17.73
C TRP A 24 10.17 -20.07 -16.98
N GLN A 25 9.14 -19.59 -17.67
CA GLN A 25 7.94 -18.96 -17.09
C GLN A 25 6.72 -19.34 -17.93
N TRP A 26 6.06 -20.46 -17.61
CA TRP A 26 4.87 -20.90 -18.32
C TRP A 26 3.62 -20.78 -17.43
N TYR A 27 3.12 -19.55 -17.30
CA TYR A 27 1.68 -19.33 -17.25
C TYR A 27 1.27 -18.62 -18.53
N ASN A 28 1.43 -19.30 -19.67
CA ASN A 28 0.72 -18.93 -20.89
C ASN A 28 -0.69 -19.52 -20.79
N GLU A 29 -1.53 -18.88 -19.96
CA GLU A 29 -2.96 -19.14 -20.03
C GLU A 29 -3.44 -18.74 -21.42
N LYS A 30 -4.04 -19.70 -22.12
CA LYS A 30 -4.69 -19.44 -23.40
C LYS A 30 -5.86 -18.51 -23.08
N ILE A 31 -5.76 -17.25 -23.51
CA ILE A 31 -6.89 -16.33 -23.48
C ILE A 31 -7.92 -16.89 -24.47
N ASN A 32 -8.89 -17.65 -23.98
CA ASN A 32 -10.06 -17.99 -24.77
C ASN A 32 -10.78 -16.67 -25.11
N PRO A 33 -11.12 -16.42 -26.39
CA PRO A 33 -11.93 -15.27 -26.74
C PRO A 33 -13.23 -15.34 -25.94
N LYS A 34 -13.53 -14.28 -25.16
CA LYS A 34 -14.82 -14.17 -24.48
C LYS A 34 -15.92 -14.31 -25.52
N GLU A 35 -16.77 -15.31 -25.32
CA GLU A 35 -18.04 -15.44 -26.01
C GLU A 35 -18.78 -14.11 -25.91
N LYS A 36 -19.32 -13.62 -27.03
CA LYS A 36 -20.03 -12.34 -27.07
C LYS A 36 -21.20 -12.42 -26.10
N GLU A 37 -21.08 -11.76 -24.96
CA GLU A 37 -22.19 -11.45 -24.07
C GLU A 37 -23.32 -10.85 -24.91
N ASN A 38 -24.45 -11.54 -24.94
CA ASN A 38 -25.71 -10.91 -25.33
C ASN A 38 -25.89 -9.72 -24.40
N LYS A 39 -25.81 -8.51 -24.97
CA LYS A 39 -26.09 -7.26 -24.24
C LYS A 39 -27.47 -7.40 -23.58
N PRO A 40 -27.56 -7.43 -22.24
CA PRO A 40 -28.86 -7.30 -21.61
C PRO A 40 -29.43 -5.92 -21.96
N VAL A 41 -30.70 -5.90 -22.35
CA VAL A 41 -31.49 -4.68 -22.56
C VAL A 41 -31.30 -3.78 -21.32
N PRO A 42 -31.08 -2.45 -21.47
CA PRO A 42 -30.95 -1.56 -20.34
C PRO A 42 -32.22 -1.64 -19.50
N ALA A 43 -32.16 -2.32 -18.36
CA ALA A 43 -33.19 -2.20 -17.35
C ALA A 43 -33.20 -0.73 -16.92
N ALA A 44 -34.39 -0.13 -16.89
CA ALA A 44 -34.58 1.23 -16.40
C ALA A 44 -33.80 1.42 -15.08
N PRO A 45 -33.16 2.59 -14.86
CA PRO A 45 -32.32 2.81 -13.69
C PRO A 45 -33.16 2.62 -12.44
N ARG A 46 -33.01 1.43 -11.84
CA ARG A 46 -33.59 1.12 -10.53
C ARG A 46 -32.82 2.03 -9.59
N GLN A 47 -33.49 3.03 -9.03
CA GLN A 47 -32.88 3.91 -8.03
C GLN A 47 -32.33 3.00 -6.94
N GLU A 48 -31.02 2.87 -6.90
CA GLU A 48 -30.38 2.05 -5.89
C GLU A 48 -30.62 2.74 -4.55
N PRO A 49 -31.13 2.01 -3.54
CA PRO A 49 -31.31 2.60 -2.23
C PRO A 49 -29.97 3.16 -1.73
N ASP A 50 -30.05 4.26 -1.00
CA ASP A 50 -28.89 4.89 -0.39
C ASP A 50 -28.05 3.84 0.37
N ILE A 51 -26.72 3.98 0.31
CA ILE A 51 -25.77 3.01 0.87
C ILE A 51 -26.05 2.80 2.35
N MET A 52 -26.39 3.87 3.07
CA MET A 52 -26.75 3.80 4.48
C MET A 52 -28.03 3.00 4.73
N GLN A 53 -29.03 3.15 3.86
CA GLN A 53 -30.27 2.37 3.94
C GLN A 53 -30.02 0.89 3.66
N LYS A 54 -29.23 0.57 2.62
CA LYS A 54 -28.83 -0.82 2.30
C LYS A 54 -28.10 -1.47 3.47
N LEU A 55 -27.12 -0.77 4.05
CA LEU A 55 -26.34 -1.25 5.18
C LEU A 55 -27.23 -1.51 6.41
N THR A 56 -28.10 -0.55 6.73
CA THR A 56 -29.03 -0.66 7.87
C THR A 56 -29.99 -1.84 7.70
N ALA A 57 -30.51 -2.04 6.48
CA ALA A 57 -31.40 -3.16 6.18
C ALA A 57 -30.69 -4.51 6.38
N LEU A 58 -29.47 -4.67 5.86
CA LEU A 58 -28.68 -5.90 6.01
C LEU A 58 -28.30 -6.16 7.47
N GLN A 59 -27.89 -5.13 8.21
CA GLN A 59 -27.58 -5.25 9.65
C GLN A 59 -28.82 -5.68 10.45
N THR A 60 -29.96 -5.06 10.18
CA THR A 60 -31.23 -5.39 10.85
C THR A 60 -31.66 -6.82 10.53
N ALA A 61 -31.59 -7.24 9.26
CA ALA A 61 -31.90 -8.61 8.86
C ALA A 61 -30.98 -9.64 9.52
N THR A 62 -29.67 -9.33 9.62
CA THR A 62 -28.68 -10.20 10.28
C THR A 62 -28.98 -10.34 11.78
N LYS A 63 -29.23 -9.22 12.48
CA LYS A 63 -29.60 -9.23 13.89
C LYS A 63 -30.89 -10.01 14.13
N ARG A 64 -31.89 -9.82 13.28
CA ARG A 64 -33.16 -10.56 13.38
C ARG A 64 -32.95 -12.06 13.19
N ALA A 65 -32.23 -12.48 12.15
CA ALA A 65 -31.95 -13.89 11.90
C ALA A 65 -31.16 -14.52 13.05
N LEU A 66 -30.21 -13.78 13.64
CA LEU A 66 -29.48 -14.22 14.84
C LEU A 66 -30.43 -14.46 16.03
N TYR A 67 -31.30 -13.49 16.33
CA TYR A 67 -32.24 -13.63 17.44
C TYR A 67 -33.27 -14.73 17.20
N GLU A 68 -33.77 -14.89 15.97
CA GLU A 68 -34.65 -16.01 15.61
C GLU A 68 -33.95 -17.35 15.81
N ALA A 69 -32.66 -17.47 15.47
CA ALA A 69 -31.89 -18.70 15.70
C ALA A 69 -31.62 -18.99 17.18
N ILE A 70 -31.44 -17.95 18.01
CA ILE A 70 -31.23 -18.09 19.46
C ILE A 70 -32.53 -18.44 20.19
N LEU A 71 -33.61 -17.70 19.90
CA LEU A 71 -34.90 -17.86 20.58
C LEU A 71 -35.66 -19.11 20.12
N TYR A 72 -35.52 -19.48 18.84
CA TYR A 72 -36.18 -20.63 18.23
C TYR A 72 -35.13 -21.53 17.55
N PRO A 73 -34.41 -22.35 18.34
CA PRO A 73 -33.34 -23.19 17.80
C PRO A 73 -33.89 -24.17 16.77
N GLY A 74 -33.34 -24.12 15.55
CA GLY A 74 -33.73 -24.98 14.44
C GLY A 74 -32.78 -24.82 13.25
N VAL A 75 -32.69 -25.87 12.41
CA VAL A 75 -31.76 -25.92 11.27
C VAL A 75 -32.01 -24.75 10.32
N ASP A 76 -33.27 -24.49 9.95
CA ASP A 76 -33.61 -23.43 9.00
C ASP A 76 -33.26 -22.03 9.53
N ASN A 77 -33.50 -21.77 10.82
CA ASN A 77 -33.20 -20.47 11.44
C ASN A 77 -31.69 -20.25 11.53
N PHE A 78 -30.94 -21.30 11.89
CA PHE A 78 -29.48 -21.23 11.87
C PHE A 78 -28.93 -21.02 10.45
N VAL A 79 -29.46 -21.71 9.44
CA VAL A 79 -29.05 -21.55 8.03
C VAL A 79 -29.30 -20.13 7.53
N LYS A 80 -30.47 -19.53 7.85
CA LYS A 80 -30.77 -18.13 7.51
C LYS A 80 -29.72 -17.17 8.07
N TYR A 81 -29.41 -17.30 9.37
CA TYR A 81 -28.37 -16.51 10.01
C TYR A 81 -26.99 -16.76 9.37
N PHE A 82 -26.60 -18.03 9.21
CA PHE A 82 -25.27 -18.40 8.73
C PHE A 82 -25.01 -17.92 7.29
N ARG A 83 -26.03 -17.87 6.44
CA ARG A 83 -25.92 -17.28 5.10
C ARG A 83 -25.59 -15.78 5.16
N LEU A 84 -26.26 -15.04 6.04
CA LEU A 84 -25.98 -13.61 6.24
C LEU A 84 -24.59 -13.40 6.86
N GLN A 85 -24.20 -14.25 7.80
CA GLN A 85 -22.85 -14.24 8.36
C GLN A 85 -21.79 -14.47 7.28
N ASN A 86 -21.96 -15.48 6.43
CA ASN A 86 -21.04 -15.76 5.32
C ASN A 86 -20.97 -14.62 4.31
N TYR A 87 -22.10 -13.96 4.03
CA TYR A 87 -22.10 -12.75 3.21
C TYR A 87 -21.18 -11.68 3.79
N TRP A 88 -21.27 -11.38 5.08
CA TRP A 88 -20.37 -10.42 5.74
C TRP A 88 -18.91 -10.86 5.69
N THR A 89 -18.63 -12.14 5.88
CA THR A 89 -17.27 -12.69 5.73
C THR A 89 -16.72 -12.47 4.32
N GLN A 90 -17.53 -12.70 3.29
CA GLN A 90 -17.13 -12.45 1.90
C GLN A 90 -16.90 -10.95 1.63
N GLN A 91 -17.79 -10.08 2.11
CA GLN A 91 -17.64 -8.63 1.98
C GLN A 91 -16.37 -8.12 2.68
N ALA A 92 -16.06 -8.64 3.87
CA ALA A 92 -14.81 -8.33 4.58
C ALA A 92 -13.57 -8.78 3.79
N GLY A 93 -13.65 -9.94 3.13
CA GLY A 93 -12.59 -10.42 2.23
C GLY A 93 -12.36 -9.47 1.05
N LEU A 94 -13.43 -9.07 0.36
CA LEU A 94 -13.36 -8.11 -0.75
C LEU A 94 -12.80 -6.76 -0.30
N PHE A 95 -13.25 -6.25 0.83
CA PHE A 95 -12.74 -5.01 1.43
C PHE A 95 -11.25 -5.10 1.74
N THR A 96 -10.79 -6.22 2.30
CA THR A 96 -9.36 -6.44 2.59
C THR A 96 -8.53 -6.41 1.31
N MET A 97 -9.01 -7.06 0.25
CA MET A 97 -8.33 -7.07 -1.04
C MET A 97 -8.28 -5.68 -1.67
N SER A 98 -9.37 -4.92 -1.61
CA SER A 98 -9.40 -3.54 -2.10
C SER A 98 -8.47 -2.63 -1.29
N ALA A 99 -8.43 -2.78 0.03
CA ALA A 99 -7.54 -2.04 0.91
C ALA A 99 -6.07 -2.32 0.59
N LYS A 100 -5.67 -3.61 0.45
CA LYS A 100 -4.31 -3.97 0.05
C LYS A 100 -3.92 -3.39 -1.32
N LYS A 101 -4.83 -3.43 -2.29
CA LYS A 101 -4.61 -2.82 -3.61
C LYS A 101 -4.44 -1.30 -3.49
N ALA A 102 -5.24 -0.65 -2.65
CA ALA A 102 -5.12 0.77 -2.38
C ALA A 102 -3.77 1.11 -1.75
N MET A 103 -3.33 0.36 -0.73
CA MET A 103 -2.01 0.56 -0.11
C MET A 103 -0.84 0.36 -1.09
N LEU A 104 -0.98 -0.53 -2.07
CA LEU A 104 0.02 -0.71 -3.13
C LEU A 104 0.05 0.47 -4.12
N ALA A 105 -1.12 1.01 -4.47
CA ALA A 105 -1.23 2.15 -5.39
C ALA A 105 -0.89 3.49 -4.71
N HIS A 106 -1.12 3.57 -3.41
CA HIS A 106 -0.99 4.76 -2.57
C HIS A 106 -0.06 4.45 -1.37
N PRO A 107 1.25 4.33 -1.60
CA PRO A 107 2.20 4.05 -0.53
C PRO A 107 2.18 5.11 0.57
N GLU A 108 1.77 6.36 0.27
CA GLU A 108 1.62 7.45 1.24
C GLU A 108 0.65 7.15 2.39
N LEU A 109 -0.23 6.16 2.22
CA LEU A 109 -1.14 5.69 3.29
C LEU A 109 -0.41 4.82 4.33
N ASP A 110 0.79 4.32 4.03
CA ASP A 110 1.59 3.56 4.98
C ASP A 110 2.35 4.50 5.93
N TYR A 111 1.90 4.53 7.19
CA TYR A 111 2.51 5.30 8.26
C TYR A 111 4.00 4.97 8.46
N ASN A 112 4.42 3.74 8.21
CA ASN A 112 5.82 3.32 8.42
C ASN A 112 6.81 4.01 7.48
N LEU A 113 6.34 4.57 6.36
CA LEU A 113 7.20 5.34 5.45
C LEU A 113 7.62 6.69 6.05
N GLN A 114 6.79 7.27 6.91
CA GLN A 114 7.09 8.54 7.58
C GLN A 114 7.72 8.30 8.95
N TYR A 115 7.12 7.41 9.73
CA TYR A 115 7.53 7.11 11.09
C TYR A 115 7.67 5.60 11.25
N SER A 116 8.85 5.10 10.90
CA SER A 116 9.12 3.67 10.97
C SER A 116 9.12 3.20 12.43
N HIS A 117 8.30 2.20 12.73
CA HIS A 117 8.35 1.48 14.00
C HIS A 117 9.40 0.35 14.02
N TYR A 118 10.14 0.16 12.93
CA TYR A 118 11.16 -0.86 12.85
C TYR A 118 12.45 -0.41 13.55
N ASN A 119 12.89 -1.18 14.55
CA ASN A 119 14.16 -0.93 15.25
C ASN A 119 15.37 -0.86 14.29
N GLY A 120 15.29 -1.52 13.12
CA GLY A 120 16.35 -1.52 12.12
C GLY A 120 16.57 -0.17 11.43
N THR A 121 15.54 0.67 11.32
CA THR A 121 15.65 2.00 10.67
C THR A 121 16.04 3.11 11.63
N VAL A 122 16.04 2.85 12.94
CA VAL A 122 16.35 3.83 13.99
C VAL A 122 17.71 4.48 13.78
N ARG A 123 18.74 3.70 13.39
CA ARG A 123 20.08 4.25 13.13
C ARG A 123 20.07 5.28 11.99
N ASN A 124 19.32 5.01 10.93
CA ASN A 124 19.24 5.90 9.77
C ASN A 124 18.42 7.15 10.10
N GLN A 125 17.32 7.00 10.86
CA GLN A 125 16.54 8.14 11.36
C GLN A 125 17.39 9.04 12.26
N LEU A 126 18.06 8.46 13.27
CA LEU A 126 18.92 9.20 14.17
C LEU A 126 20.06 9.90 13.43
N ALA A 127 20.66 9.25 12.43
CA ALA A 127 21.68 9.88 11.60
C ALA A 127 21.14 11.07 10.79
N ALA A 128 19.93 10.96 10.25
CA ALA A 128 19.26 12.05 9.55
C ALA A 128 18.91 13.21 10.49
N ASP A 129 18.36 12.91 11.68
CA ASP A 129 18.05 13.89 12.71
C ASP A 129 19.32 14.61 13.18
N GLN A 130 20.40 13.88 13.42
CA GLN A 130 21.71 14.46 13.75
C GLN A 130 22.24 15.33 12.63
N ALA A 131 22.08 14.95 11.36
CA ALA A 131 22.49 15.80 10.23
C ALA A 131 21.71 17.12 10.18
N GLN A 132 20.39 17.08 10.44
CA GLN A 132 19.57 18.28 10.53
C GLN A 132 19.95 19.16 11.72
N GLN A 133 20.19 18.56 12.89
CA GLN A 133 20.66 19.28 14.08
C GLN A 133 21.98 19.98 13.81
N ARG A 134 22.96 19.28 13.22
CA ARG A 134 24.25 19.85 12.82
C ARG A 134 24.09 21.05 11.90
N GLN A 135 23.25 20.92 10.87
CA GLN A 135 22.99 22.03 9.95
C GLN A 135 22.35 23.24 10.64
N ALA A 136 21.45 23.01 11.61
CA ALA A 136 20.84 24.09 12.39
C ALA A 136 21.83 24.76 13.34
N ILE A 137 22.67 23.99 14.02
CA ILE A 137 23.73 24.48 14.91
C ILE A 137 24.73 25.32 14.12
N ALA A 138 25.19 24.83 12.96
CA ALA A 138 26.12 25.56 12.10
C ALA A 138 25.56 26.94 11.69
N LYS A 139 24.28 27.01 11.30
CA LYS A 139 23.62 28.29 10.97
C LYS A 139 23.50 29.23 12.17
N LEU A 140 23.25 28.71 13.37
CA LEU A 140 23.19 29.53 14.58
C LEU A 140 24.57 30.05 14.97
N ALA A 141 25.61 29.26 14.80
CA ALA A 141 26.99 29.62 15.12
C ALA A 141 27.54 30.77 14.26
N GLU A 142 26.95 31.05 13.09
CA GLU A 142 27.31 32.21 12.25
C GLU A 142 26.97 33.55 12.93
N HIS A 143 25.98 33.57 13.84
CA HIS A 143 25.45 34.81 14.43
C HIS A 143 25.49 34.84 15.96
N TYR A 144 25.53 33.68 16.60
CA TYR A 144 25.41 33.54 18.04
C TYR A 144 26.57 32.73 18.62
N GLY A 145 27.13 33.21 19.73
CA GLY A 145 28.13 32.49 20.52
C GLY A 145 27.58 32.12 21.90
N ILE A 146 28.05 31.01 22.46
CA ILE A 146 27.69 30.56 23.81
C ILE A 146 28.83 30.90 24.76
N MET A 147 28.53 31.61 25.85
CA MET A 147 29.45 31.83 26.96
C MET A 147 29.04 30.95 28.13
N PHE A 148 29.96 30.11 28.60
CA PHE A 148 29.72 29.18 29.71
C PHE A 148 30.55 29.58 30.93
N PHE A 149 29.86 29.85 32.04
CA PHE A 149 30.49 30.18 33.32
C PHE A 149 30.30 29.01 34.28
N TYR A 150 31.37 28.58 34.94
CA TYR A 150 31.36 27.42 35.83
C TYR A 150 32.33 27.59 37.00
N ARG A 151 32.15 26.80 38.06
CA ARG A 151 32.89 26.90 39.33
C ARG A 151 34.13 26.00 39.38
N GLY A 152 34.21 25.01 38.50
CA GLY A 152 35.41 24.21 38.24
C GLY A 152 35.65 23.03 39.19
N GLN A 153 35.19 23.11 40.45
CA GLN A 153 35.29 22.01 41.42
C GLN A 153 34.01 21.16 41.55
N ASP A 154 32.92 21.52 40.85
CA ASP A 154 31.69 20.75 40.88
C ASP A 154 31.68 19.66 39.77
N PRO A 155 31.45 18.38 40.08
CA PRO A 155 31.36 17.31 39.09
C PRO A 155 30.32 17.54 37.98
N ILE A 156 29.24 18.26 38.28
CA ILE A 156 28.19 18.57 37.30
C ILE A 156 28.67 19.57 36.25
N ASP A 157 29.50 20.54 36.65
CA ASP A 157 30.07 21.54 35.73
C ASP A 157 30.92 20.86 34.64
N GLY A 158 31.65 19.80 35.01
CA GLY A 158 32.45 19.00 34.07
C GLY A 158 31.61 18.23 33.05
N GLN A 159 30.46 17.67 33.47
CA GLN A 159 29.52 17.01 32.55
C GLN A 159 28.88 18.01 31.59
N LEU A 160 28.50 19.19 32.08
CA LEU A 160 27.90 20.23 31.25
C LEU A 160 28.90 20.79 30.22
N ALA A 161 30.17 20.93 30.59
CA ALA A 161 31.23 21.32 29.66
C ALA A 161 31.40 20.31 28.50
N GLN A 162 31.25 19.00 28.77
CA GLN A 162 31.28 17.98 27.73
C GLN A 162 30.11 18.11 26.75
N VAL A 163 28.90 18.42 27.26
CA VAL A 163 27.74 18.67 26.41
C VAL A 163 27.98 19.88 25.49
N ILE A 164 28.51 20.98 26.03
CA ILE A 164 28.82 22.19 25.24
C ILE A 164 29.90 21.91 24.20
N ASN A 165 30.94 21.14 24.54
CA ASN A 165 31.93 20.71 23.53
C ASN A 165 31.31 19.86 22.42
N GLY A 166 30.29 19.05 22.72
CA GLY A 166 29.53 18.32 21.70
C GLY A 166 28.89 19.23 20.66
N PHE A 167 28.46 20.44 21.04
CA PHE A 167 27.92 21.46 20.10
C PHE A 167 28.99 22.07 19.18
N ARG A 168 30.28 21.90 19.49
CA ARG A 168 31.39 22.38 18.65
C ARG A 168 31.76 21.38 17.56
N ASP A 169 31.69 20.09 17.87
CA ASP A 169 32.10 19.00 16.97
C ASP A 169 30.93 18.50 16.08
N THR A 170 29.75 19.13 16.20
CA THR A 170 28.54 18.89 15.41
C THR A 170 28.42 19.90 14.27
#